data_AF-A0A2S7WL02-F1
#
_entry.id   AF-A0A2S7WL02-F1
#
_cell.length_a   1.000
_cell.length_b   1.000
_cell.length_c   1.000
_cell.angle_alpha   90.00
_cell.angle_beta   90.00
_cell.angle_gamma   90.00
#
_symmetry.space_group_name_H-M   'P 1'
#
loop_
_entity.id
_entity.type
_entity.pdbx_description
1 polymer ?
#
loop_
_entity_poly.entity_id
_entity_poly.type
_entity_poly.pdbx_seq_one_letter_code
_entity_poly.pdbx_strand_id
1 'polypeptide(L)'
;MSLKIPNNIVSVDWLYQHLNDKNIIILNATIAKVTSKKDDINAERKYQIQGARFFDIKNKFSDIKAPFPNTVLSPKEFEDKAQLLGINKDSCIVVYDDLGIYSSPRVWWLFQLMGFNNIAVLNGGFPEWKSKKYPIEEQQNRQVNKGNFLVDYQSEKITYTKDVLNATTNKHFLIVDARSKGRFYATEPEPRKGLQGGHIPNSVNLPHLEIINDGKIISKAKLEHTFNQINPTNKNLIFSCGSGITASILALGATLAKQKNIAVYDGSWTEWASTNNLPITK
;
A
#
# COMPACT_ATOMS: atom_id res chain seq x y z
N MET A 1 -8.40 9.91 26.85
CA MET A 1 -8.08 8.63 26.21
C MET A 1 -7.41 8.92 24.87
N SER A 2 -6.40 8.16 24.45
CA SER A 2 -5.76 8.36 23.15
C SER A 2 -6.73 8.03 22.01
N LEU A 3 -6.81 8.88 20.98
CA LEU A 3 -7.67 8.67 19.82
C LEU A 3 -7.39 7.32 19.17
N LYS A 4 -8.46 6.63 18.75
CA LYS A 4 -8.38 5.36 18.02
C LYS A 4 -9.03 5.48 16.65
N ILE A 5 -8.39 4.85 15.68
CA ILE A 5 -8.90 4.69 14.33
C ILE A 5 -10.16 3.82 14.36
N PRO A 6 -11.27 4.25 13.74
CA PRO A 6 -12.51 3.48 13.73
C PRO A 6 -12.47 2.29 12.76
N ASN A 7 -11.74 2.41 11.65
CA ASN A 7 -11.63 1.40 10.59
C ASN A 7 -10.32 1.61 9.78
N ASN A 8 -9.91 0.64 8.96
CA ASN A 8 -8.72 0.76 8.09
C ASN A 8 -8.77 1.92 7.06
N ILE A 9 -9.91 2.58 6.94
CA ILE A 9 -10.10 3.82 6.18
C ILE A 9 -10.86 4.84 7.03
N VAL A 10 -10.57 6.12 6.83
CA VAL A 10 -11.29 7.25 7.43
C VAL A 10 -11.65 8.27 6.36
N SER A 11 -12.73 9.03 6.55
CA SER A 11 -13.08 10.13 5.64
C SER A 11 -12.22 11.36 5.90
N VAL A 12 -12.16 12.28 4.93
CA VAL A 12 -11.53 13.59 5.13
C VAL A 12 -12.22 14.41 6.22
N ASP A 13 -13.55 14.28 6.34
CA ASP A 13 -14.33 14.99 7.36
C ASP A 13 -13.96 14.47 8.78
N TRP A 14 -13.72 13.15 8.92
CA TRP A 14 -13.24 12.56 10.18
C TRP A 14 -11.87 13.11 10.54
N LEU A 15 -10.91 13.09 9.60
CA LEU A 15 -9.57 13.64 9.88
C LEU A 15 -9.65 15.12 10.24
N TYR A 16 -10.48 15.91 9.55
CA TYR A 16 -10.68 17.32 9.84
C TYR A 16 -11.16 17.57 11.27
N GLN A 17 -12.10 16.76 11.78
CA GLN A 17 -12.60 16.83 13.16
C GLN A 17 -11.52 16.48 14.20
N HIS A 18 -10.52 15.70 13.82
CA HIS A 18 -9.48 15.17 14.71
C HIS A 18 -8.09 15.79 14.50
N LEU A 19 -7.97 16.84 13.66
CA LEU A 19 -6.68 17.48 13.32
C LEU A 19 -5.86 17.93 14.53
N ASN A 20 -6.53 18.32 15.62
CA ASN A 20 -5.91 18.87 16.81
C ASN A 20 -5.73 17.84 17.93
N ASP A 21 -6.09 16.58 17.70
CA ASP A 21 -5.93 15.53 18.71
C ASP A 21 -4.46 15.22 18.95
N LYS A 22 -4.05 15.19 20.22
CA LYS A 22 -2.63 15.15 20.62
C LYS A 22 -1.85 13.97 20.03
N ASN A 23 -2.50 12.83 19.79
CA ASN A 23 -1.87 11.63 19.27
C ASN A 23 -2.11 11.39 17.77
N ILE A 24 -2.78 12.30 17.05
CA ILE A 24 -2.93 12.18 15.59
C ILE A 24 -1.57 12.37 14.90
N ILE A 25 -1.24 11.51 13.95
CA ILE A 25 -0.09 11.66 13.06
C ILE A 25 -0.59 11.50 11.63
N ILE A 26 -0.37 12.54 10.84
CA ILE A 26 -0.75 12.56 9.43
C ILE A 26 0.50 12.26 8.60
N LEU A 27 0.44 11.23 7.78
CA LEU A 27 1.54 10.81 6.92
C LEU A 27 1.21 11.07 5.46
N ASN A 28 2.04 11.86 4.79
CA ASN A 28 2.02 12.07 3.36
C ASN A 28 2.89 11.00 2.68
N ALA A 29 2.27 10.06 1.98
CA ALA A 29 2.91 8.91 1.35
C ALA A 29 3.03 9.04 -0.18
N THR A 30 2.97 10.27 -0.68
CA THR A 30 2.98 10.60 -2.12
C THR A 30 4.22 10.04 -2.82
N ILE A 31 4.01 9.32 -3.92
CA ILE A 31 5.03 8.91 -4.89
C ILE A 31 4.53 9.16 -6.31
N ALA A 32 5.43 9.23 -7.30
CA ALA A 32 4.99 9.25 -8.70
C ALA A 32 4.33 7.92 -9.08
N LYS A 33 3.34 7.95 -9.99
CA LYS A 33 2.80 6.69 -10.53
C LYS A 33 3.91 5.92 -11.23
N VAL A 34 3.90 4.61 -11.07
CA VAL A 34 4.89 3.72 -11.70
C VAL A 34 4.90 3.84 -13.24
N THR A 35 3.77 4.23 -13.83
CA THR A 35 3.60 4.45 -15.28
C THR A 35 3.80 5.90 -15.72
N SER A 36 3.98 6.85 -14.79
CA SER A 36 4.23 8.25 -15.13
C SER A 36 5.60 8.43 -15.77
N LYS A 37 5.73 9.39 -16.70
CA LYS A 37 7.05 9.80 -17.19
C LYS A 37 7.78 10.54 -16.06
N LYS A 38 9.11 10.49 -16.03
CA LYS A 38 9.92 11.12 -14.96
C LYS A 38 9.62 12.62 -14.78
N ASP A 39 9.15 13.29 -15.82
CA ASP A 39 8.83 14.71 -15.83
C ASP A 39 7.38 15.03 -15.38
N ASP A 40 6.53 14.01 -15.15
CA ASP A 40 5.16 14.18 -14.62
C ASP A 40 5.14 14.31 -13.08
N ILE A 41 6.30 14.48 -12.44
CA ILE A 41 6.35 14.85 -11.03
C ILE A 41 5.84 16.29 -10.93
N ASN A 42 4.53 16.40 -10.73
CA ASN A 42 3.80 17.66 -10.64
C ASN A 42 4.56 18.68 -9.79
N ALA A 43 4.83 19.84 -10.39
CA ALA A 43 5.25 21.07 -9.72
C ALA A 43 4.26 21.51 -8.61
N GLU A 44 3.12 20.85 -8.48
CA GLU A 44 2.10 21.01 -7.43
C GLU A 44 2.40 20.30 -6.10
N ARG A 45 3.50 19.56 -5.96
CA ARG A 45 3.97 18.98 -4.68
C ARG A 45 4.46 20.03 -3.67
N LYS A 46 3.93 21.26 -3.75
CA LYS A 46 4.25 22.34 -2.82
C LYS A 46 3.39 22.29 -1.56
N TYR A 47 2.22 21.66 -1.60
CA TYR A 47 1.27 21.70 -0.49
C TYR A 47 0.99 20.31 0.10
N GLN A 48 0.68 20.29 1.39
CA GLN A 48 0.31 19.11 2.14
C GLN A 48 -0.84 19.41 3.11
N ILE A 49 -1.44 18.36 3.68
CA ILE A 49 -2.37 18.52 4.80
C ILE A 49 -1.61 19.16 5.97
N GLN A 50 -2.24 20.11 6.67
CA GLN A 50 -1.62 20.78 7.82
C GLN A 50 -1.10 19.77 8.85
N GLY A 51 0.14 19.92 9.29
CA GLY A 51 0.78 19.01 10.26
C GLY A 51 1.28 17.68 9.70
N ALA A 52 1.12 17.41 8.40
CA ALA A 52 1.58 16.17 7.79
C ALA A 52 3.11 16.03 7.82
N ARG A 53 3.56 14.78 7.94
CA ARG A 53 4.96 14.37 7.87
C ARG A 53 5.14 13.53 6.62
N PHE A 54 6.20 13.78 5.85
CA PHE A 54 6.46 12.98 4.66
C PHE A 54 6.97 11.59 5.03
N PHE A 55 6.27 10.55 4.59
CA PHE A 55 6.68 9.17 4.70
C PHE A 55 7.35 8.77 3.38
N ASP A 56 8.67 8.90 3.32
CA ASP A 56 9.44 8.58 2.12
C ASP A 56 9.55 7.07 1.92
N ILE A 57 8.57 6.50 1.22
CA ILE A 57 8.52 5.07 0.87
C ILE A 57 9.82 4.67 0.17
N LYS A 58 10.29 5.47 -0.79
CA LYS A 58 11.34 5.05 -1.73
C LYS A 58 12.72 5.04 -1.13
N ASN A 59 13.09 6.08 -0.38
CA ASN A 59 14.47 6.27 0.07
C ASN A 59 14.65 6.02 1.57
N LYS A 60 13.57 6.07 2.35
CA LYS A 60 13.64 5.87 3.80
C LYS A 60 12.96 4.57 4.22
N PHE A 61 11.79 4.23 3.71
CA PHE A 61 11.03 3.04 4.16
C PHE A 61 11.06 1.86 3.18
N SER A 62 12.09 1.81 2.33
CA SER A 62 12.44 0.64 1.52
C SER A 62 13.94 0.38 1.63
N ASP A 63 14.35 -0.88 1.48
CA ASP A 63 15.76 -1.22 1.34
C ASP A 63 16.25 -0.81 -0.05
N ILE A 64 17.07 0.25 -0.10
CA ILE A 64 17.64 0.78 -1.33
C ILE A 64 18.84 -0.04 -1.86
N LYS A 65 19.34 -0.98 -1.06
CA LYS A 65 20.42 -1.90 -1.45
C LYS A 65 19.87 -3.21 -2.03
N ALA A 66 18.58 -3.47 -1.85
CA ALA A 66 17.93 -4.65 -2.42
C ALA A 66 17.93 -4.60 -3.95
N PRO A 67 18.00 -5.76 -4.63
CA PRO A 67 17.98 -5.82 -6.09
C PRO A 67 16.63 -5.35 -6.69
N PHE A 68 15.58 -5.34 -5.88
CA PHE A 68 14.22 -5.04 -6.30
C PHE A 68 13.67 -3.78 -5.61
N PRO A 69 12.78 -3.06 -6.29
CA PRO A 69 12.21 -1.81 -5.77
C PRO A 69 11.28 -2.06 -4.59
N ASN A 70 11.17 -1.06 -3.72
CA ASN A 70 10.21 -1.02 -2.60
C ASN A 70 10.33 -2.19 -1.62
N THR A 71 11.44 -2.94 -1.65
CA THR A 71 11.69 -4.04 -0.73
C THR A 71 11.55 -3.56 0.70
N VAL A 72 10.81 -4.31 1.53
CA VAL A 72 10.61 -3.97 2.94
C VAL A 72 11.95 -3.88 3.68
N LEU A 73 12.00 -2.99 4.68
CA LEU A 73 13.09 -2.97 5.65
C LEU A 73 13.00 -4.14 6.62
N SER A 74 14.11 -4.44 7.29
CA SER A 74 14.05 -5.29 8.48
C SER A 74 13.14 -4.66 9.55
N PRO A 75 12.53 -5.47 10.44
CA PRO A 75 11.70 -4.97 11.54
C PRO A 75 12.40 -3.88 12.36
N LYS A 76 13.68 -4.08 12.68
CA LYS A 76 14.44 -3.13 13.50
C LYS A 76 14.70 -1.80 12.79
N GLU A 77 15.06 -1.83 11.51
CA GLU A 77 15.25 -0.61 10.74
C GLU A 77 13.94 0.16 10.54
N PHE A 78 12.82 -0.54 10.34
CA PHE A 78 11.51 0.09 10.27
C PHE A 78 11.17 0.77 11.60
N GLU A 79 11.40 0.09 12.72
CA GLU A 79 11.19 0.63 14.07
C GLU A 79 11.94 1.95 14.26
N ASP A 80 13.25 1.94 14.00
CA ASP A 80 14.11 3.10 14.21
C ASP A 80 13.67 4.29 13.34
N LYS A 81 13.27 4.04 12.09
CA LYS A 81 12.79 5.09 11.18
C LYS A 81 11.39 5.60 11.55
N ALA A 82 10.49 4.73 12.02
CA ALA A 82 9.19 5.14 12.53
C ALA A 82 9.33 6.00 13.79
N GLN A 83 10.23 5.65 14.71
CA GLN A 83 10.56 6.45 15.88
C GLN A 83 11.14 7.82 15.47
N LEU A 84 12.05 7.88 14.49
CA LEU A 84 12.58 9.15 13.97
C LEU A 84 11.50 10.02 13.29
N LEU A 85 10.45 9.40 12.76
CA LEU A 85 9.27 10.11 12.26
C LEU A 85 8.31 10.54 13.37
N GLY A 86 8.69 10.35 14.64
CA GLY A 86 7.94 10.76 15.83
C GLY A 86 6.70 9.91 16.11
N ILE A 87 6.72 8.63 15.70
CA ILE A 87 5.61 7.70 15.92
C ILE A 87 5.75 7.04 17.28
N ASN A 88 4.64 6.97 18.01
CA ASN A 88 4.53 6.39 19.34
C ASN A 88 3.60 5.17 19.35
N LYS A 89 3.68 4.36 20.42
CA LYS A 89 2.82 3.19 20.64
C LYS A 89 1.33 3.54 20.67
N ASP A 90 0.99 4.76 21.09
CA ASP A 90 -0.38 5.25 21.21
C ASP A 90 -0.79 6.21 20.08
N SER A 91 0.07 6.41 19.07
CA SER A 91 -0.25 7.23 17.91
C SER A 91 -1.52 6.75 17.19
N CYS A 92 -2.25 7.68 16.61
CA CYS A 92 -3.36 7.45 15.70
C CYS A 92 -2.93 7.92 14.32
N ILE A 93 -2.63 7.00 13.41
CA ILE A 93 -1.99 7.33 12.14
C ILE A 93 -3.04 7.43 11.03
N VAL A 94 -3.02 8.52 10.27
CA VAL A 94 -3.77 8.64 9.02
C VAL A 94 -2.79 8.88 7.88
N VAL A 95 -2.83 8.02 6.87
CA VAL A 95 -1.95 8.11 5.70
C VAL A 95 -2.75 8.53 4.47
N TYR A 96 -2.20 9.44 3.67
CA TYR A 96 -2.78 9.85 2.39
C TYR A 96 -1.72 9.92 1.30
N ASP A 97 -2.16 10.05 0.05
CA ASP A 97 -1.33 10.43 -1.09
C ASP A 97 -2.06 11.46 -1.99
N ASP A 98 -1.32 12.04 -2.93
CA ASP A 98 -1.81 13.08 -3.84
C ASP A 98 -2.65 12.56 -5.02
N LEU A 99 -2.88 11.25 -5.10
CA LEU A 99 -3.62 10.58 -6.17
C LEU A 99 -4.96 9.99 -5.70
N GLY A 100 -5.37 10.29 -4.47
CA GLY A 100 -6.56 9.74 -3.84
C GLY A 100 -6.21 8.50 -3.01
N ILE A 101 -6.17 7.34 -3.67
CA ILE A 101 -5.67 6.09 -3.08
C ILE A 101 -4.75 5.44 -4.11
N TYR A 102 -3.45 5.51 -3.86
CA TYR A 102 -2.44 4.88 -4.69
C TYR A 102 -1.30 4.25 -3.86
N SER A 103 -0.53 5.07 -3.15
CA SER A 103 0.63 4.62 -2.38
C SER A 103 0.39 4.60 -0.88
N SER A 104 -0.60 5.33 -0.38
CA SER A 104 -1.01 5.30 1.03
C SER A 104 -1.34 3.90 1.55
N PRO A 105 -1.97 2.97 0.78
CA PRO A 105 -2.18 1.61 1.26
C PRO A 105 -0.89 0.82 1.48
N ARG A 106 0.20 1.14 0.78
CA ARG A 106 1.50 0.50 1.03
C ARG A 106 2.01 0.84 2.43
N VAL A 107 1.90 2.10 2.84
CA VAL A 107 2.31 2.51 4.19
C VAL A 107 1.40 1.87 5.23
N TRP A 108 0.08 1.89 5.02
CA TRP A 108 -0.86 1.16 5.88
C TRP A 108 -0.45 -0.32 6.04
N TRP A 109 -0.16 -1.01 4.94
CA TRP A 109 0.28 -2.41 4.96
C TRP A 109 1.62 -2.60 5.68
N LEU A 110 2.58 -1.68 5.52
CA LEU A 110 3.85 -1.74 6.25
C LEU A 110 3.63 -1.65 7.77
N PHE A 111 2.77 -0.77 8.26
CA PHE A 111 2.45 -0.72 9.68
C PHE A 111 1.71 -1.98 10.14
N GLN A 112 0.81 -2.53 9.33
CA GLN A 112 0.16 -3.81 9.60
C GLN A 112 1.17 -4.97 9.71
N LEU A 113 2.14 -5.02 8.80
CA LEU A 113 3.27 -5.97 8.82
C LEU A 113 4.11 -5.84 10.10
N MET A 114 4.17 -4.64 10.67
CA MET A 114 4.90 -4.34 11.90
C MET A 114 4.01 -4.39 13.16
N GLY A 115 2.80 -4.94 13.05
CA GLY A 115 1.88 -5.18 14.18
C GLY A 115 1.11 -3.96 14.66
N PHE A 116 1.18 -2.84 13.93
CA PHE A 116 0.54 -1.60 14.33
C PHE A 116 -0.81 -1.39 13.65
N ASN A 117 -1.87 -1.45 14.46
CA ASN A 117 -3.26 -1.46 13.99
C ASN A 117 -3.99 -0.11 14.08
N ASN A 118 -3.46 0.86 14.84
CA ASN A 118 -4.10 2.17 14.99
C ASN A 118 -3.77 3.10 13.81
N ILE A 119 -4.01 2.62 12.59
CA ILE A 119 -3.67 3.28 11.34
C ILE A 119 -4.79 3.13 10.30
N ALA A 120 -5.06 4.20 9.55
CA ALA A 120 -6.01 4.21 8.43
C ALA A 120 -5.47 4.92 7.19
N VAL A 121 -6.03 4.56 6.03
CA VAL A 121 -5.90 5.35 4.79
C VAL A 121 -6.99 6.42 4.73
N LEU A 122 -6.61 7.65 4.35
CA LEU A 122 -7.54 8.76 4.12
C LEU A 122 -8.30 8.53 2.80
N ASN A 123 -9.57 8.19 2.88
CA ASN A 123 -10.38 7.84 1.72
C ASN A 123 -10.63 9.06 0.83
N GLY A 124 -10.08 9.06 -0.39
CA GLY A 124 -10.09 10.21 -1.30
C GLY A 124 -8.82 11.07 -1.25
N GLY A 125 -7.91 10.77 -0.32
CA GLY A 125 -6.58 11.37 -0.24
C GLY A 125 -6.55 12.90 -0.21
N PHE A 126 -5.45 13.46 -0.71
CA PHE A 126 -5.30 14.92 -0.84
C PHE A 126 -6.30 15.57 -1.81
N PRO A 127 -6.69 14.94 -2.94
CA PRO A 127 -7.68 15.53 -3.85
C PRO A 127 -9.02 15.83 -3.15
N GLU A 128 -9.55 14.88 -2.38
CA GLU A 128 -10.80 15.09 -1.62
C GLU A 128 -10.61 16.12 -0.50
N TRP A 129 -9.45 16.11 0.18
CA TRP A 129 -9.15 17.11 1.21
C TRP A 129 -9.20 18.54 0.65
N LYS A 130 -8.60 18.75 -0.54
CA LYS A 130 -8.63 20.02 -1.26
C LYS A 130 -10.03 20.39 -1.72
N SER A 131 -10.82 19.44 -2.21
CA SER A 131 -12.19 19.70 -2.69
C SER A 131 -13.10 20.22 -1.57
N LYS A 132 -12.87 19.76 -0.32
CA LYS A 132 -13.53 20.25 0.90
C LYS A 132 -13.00 21.59 1.41
N LYS A 133 -11.95 22.15 0.79
CA LYS A 133 -11.28 23.38 1.22
C LYS A 133 -10.76 23.30 2.67
N TYR A 134 -10.35 22.12 3.10
CA TYR A 134 -9.76 21.94 4.43
C TYR A 134 -8.33 22.49 4.51
N PRO A 135 -7.82 22.78 5.72
CA PRO A 135 -6.53 23.44 5.90
C PRO A 135 -5.37 22.69 5.24
N ILE A 136 -4.57 23.43 4.47
CA ILE A 136 -3.33 22.95 3.85
C ILE A 136 -2.19 23.88 4.23
N GLU A 137 -0.97 23.41 4.06
CA GLU A 137 0.25 24.18 4.29
C GLU A 137 1.27 23.88 3.20
N GLU A 138 2.28 24.74 3.07
CA GLU A 138 3.45 24.41 2.26
C GLU A 138 4.19 23.20 2.86
N GLN A 139 4.66 22.31 2.00
CA GLN A 139 5.41 21.14 2.41
C GLN A 139 6.68 21.57 3.11
N GLN A 140 6.88 21.07 4.32
CA GLN A 140 8.02 21.41 5.16
C GLN A 140 8.54 20.18 5.90
N ASN A 141 9.86 20.15 6.10
CA ASN A 141 10.51 19.13 6.91
C ASN A 141 10.31 19.46 8.38
N ARG A 142 9.31 18.82 9.00
CA ARG A 142 8.99 19.02 10.41
C ARG A 142 10.02 18.31 11.29
N GLN A 143 10.67 19.05 12.17
CA GLN A 143 11.43 18.44 13.27
C GLN A 143 10.44 17.87 14.28
N VAL A 144 10.61 16.60 14.62
CA VAL A 144 9.78 15.90 15.58
C VAL A 144 10.67 15.20 16.59
N ASN A 145 10.22 15.14 17.84
CA ASN A 145 10.90 14.34 18.85
C ASN A 145 10.84 12.87 18.44
N LYS A 146 11.92 12.14 18.74
CA LYS A 146 11.97 10.70 18.56
C LYS A 146 10.83 10.06 19.37
N GLY A 147 9.99 9.29 18.69
CA GLY A 147 8.88 8.57 19.31
C GLY A 147 9.32 7.24 19.93
N ASN A 148 8.35 6.50 20.46
CA ASN A 148 8.56 5.24 21.17
C ASN A 148 7.91 4.01 20.50
N PHE A 149 7.61 4.10 19.20
CA PHE A 149 7.10 2.98 18.39
C PHE A 149 7.88 1.69 18.63
N LEU A 150 7.17 0.58 18.74
CA LEU A 150 7.74 -0.75 18.98
C LEU A 150 7.13 -1.72 17.97
N VAL A 151 7.97 -2.49 17.29
CA VAL A 151 7.51 -3.45 16.29
C VAL A 151 7.02 -4.74 16.95
N ASP A 152 5.91 -5.26 16.43
CA ASP A 152 5.43 -6.62 16.65
C ASP A 152 5.26 -7.29 15.27
N TYR A 153 6.32 -7.92 14.77
CA TYR A 153 6.41 -8.33 13.37
C TYR A 153 5.45 -9.48 13.00
N GLN A 154 4.63 -9.27 11.98
CA GLN A 154 3.57 -10.16 11.51
C GLN A 154 4.01 -10.89 10.23
N SER A 155 4.85 -11.92 10.39
CA SER A 155 5.49 -12.61 9.26
C SER A 155 4.52 -13.19 8.22
N GLU A 156 3.27 -13.47 8.60
CA GLU A 156 2.23 -14.00 7.74
C GLU A 156 1.66 -12.97 6.74
N LYS A 157 1.93 -11.67 6.92
CA LYS A 157 1.45 -10.60 6.02
C LYS A 157 2.34 -10.37 4.80
N ILE A 158 3.50 -11.03 4.74
CA ILE A 158 4.46 -10.95 3.63
C ILE A 158 4.75 -12.37 3.11
N THR A 159 5.00 -12.48 1.80
CA THR A 159 5.45 -13.72 1.19
C THR A 159 6.56 -13.45 0.19
N TYR A 160 7.40 -14.46 -0.06
CA TYR A 160 8.58 -14.36 -0.92
C TYR A 160 8.50 -15.34 -2.10
N THR A 161 9.38 -15.17 -3.09
CA THR A 161 9.33 -15.90 -4.37
C THR A 161 9.16 -17.42 -4.22
N LYS A 162 9.87 -18.04 -3.28
CA LYS A 162 9.78 -19.50 -3.04
C LYS A 162 8.39 -19.92 -2.56
N ASP A 163 7.79 -19.15 -1.68
CA ASP A 163 6.45 -19.42 -1.16
C ASP A 163 5.39 -19.22 -2.24
N VAL A 164 5.56 -18.18 -3.06
CA VAL A 164 4.71 -17.90 -4.22
C VAL A 164 4.81 -19.02 -5.26
N LEU A 165 6.01 -19.54 -5.51
CA LEU A 165 6.23 -20.69 -6.39
C LEU A 165 5.47 -21.92 -5.88
N ASN A 166 5.56 -22.22 -4.58
CA ASN A 166 4.78 -23.31 -3.98
C ASN A 166 3.27 -23.07 -4.09
N ALA A 167 2.83 -21.82 -3.91
CA ALA A 167 1.43 -21.44 -4.03
C ALA A 167 0.87 -21.65 -5.45
N THR A 168 1.69 -21.58 -6.50
CA THR A 168 1.23 -21.86 -7.88
C THR A 168 0.64 -23.26 -8.04
N THR A 169 1.10 -24.26 -7.27
CA THR A 169 0.59 -25.64 -7.33
C THR A 169 -0.36 -25.99 -6.18
N ASN A 170 -0.53 -25.10 -5.21
CA ASN A 170 -1.29 -25.37 -4.00
C ASN A 170 -2.72 -24.79 -4.10
N LYS A 171 -3.72 -25.67 -4.11
CA LYS A 171 -5.14 -25.29 -4.23
C LYS A 171 -5.67 -24.45 -3.06
N HIS A 172 -4.97 -24.39 -1.92
CA HIS A 172 -5.33 -23.57 -0.77
C HIS A 172 -4.95 -22.09 -0.92
N PHE A 173 -4.16 -21.73 -1.93
CA PHE A 173 -3.75 -20.37 -2.19
C PHE A 173 -4.39 -19.83 -3.48
N LEU A 174 -4.62 -18.52 -3.49
CA LEU A 174 -4.99 -17.77 -4.67
C LEU A 174 -4.08 -16.54 -4.78
N ILE A 175 -3.36 -16.46 -5.90
CA ILE A 175 -2.52 -15.30 -6.21
C ILE A 175 -3.36 -14.31 -7.00
N VAL A 176 -3.41 -13.06 -6.57
CA VAL A 176 -4.22 -12.01 -7.20
C VAL A 176 -3.31 -10.85 -7.60
N ASP A 177 -3.25 -10.57 -8.91
CA ASP A 177 -2.39 -9.53 -9.48
C ASP A 177 -3.15 -8.22 -9.71
N ALA A 178 -2.63 -7.13 -9.15
CA ALA A 178 -3.19 -5.79 -9.19
C ALA A 178 -2.85 -4.95 -10.44
N ARG A 179 -2.02 -5.48 -11.36
CA ARG A 179 -1.65 -4.81 -12.62
C ARG A 179 -2.84 -4.69 -13.57
N SER A 180 -2.68 -3.88 -14.62
CA SER A 180 -3.67 -3.81 -15.71
C SER A 180 -3.84 -5.19 -16.37
N LYS A 181 -5.02 -5.44 -16.93
CA LYS A 181 -5.28 -6.65 -17.74
C LYS A 181 -4.24 -6.80 -18.84
N GLY A 182 -3.87 -5.70 -19.52
CA GLY A 182 -2.90 -5.76 -20.60
C GLY A 182 -1.51 -6.20 -20.16
N ARG A 183 -1.04 -5.71 -19.01
CA ARG A 183 0.24 -6.16 -18.42
C ARG A 183 0.21 -7.62 -17.96
N PHE A 184 -0.93 -8.04 -17.38
CA PHE A 184 -1.14 -9.40 -16.92
C PHE A 184 -1.15 -10.42 -18.07
N TYR A 185 -1.86 -10.11 -19.16
CA TYR A 185 -1.95 -10.95 -20.38
C TYR A 185 -0.87 -10.66 -21.42
N ALA A 186 0.18 -9.91 -21.05
CA ALA A 186 1.28 -9.53 -21.93
C ALA A 186 0.89 -8.80 -23.23
N THR A 187 -0.26 -8.13 -23.28
CA THR A 187 -0.69 -7.28 -24.42
C THR A 187 -0.24 -5.82 -24.27
N GLU A 188 0.23 -5.43 -23.08
CA GLU A 188 0.89 -4.16 -22.79
C GLU A 188 2.29 -4.41 -22.21
N PRO A 189 3.29 -3.57 -22.53
CA PRO A 189 4.63 -3.73 -21.99
C PRO A 189 4.67 -3.41 -20.49
N GLU A 190 5.60 -4.05 -19.78
CA GLU A 190 5.95 -3.65 -18.42
C GLU A 190 6.65 -2.28 -18.43
N PRO A 191 6.40 -1.40 -17.43
CA PRO A 191 7.06 -0.09 -17.36
C PRO A 191 8.59 -0.16 -17.24
N ARG A 192 9.11 -1.30 -16.77
CA ARG A 192 10.54 -1.57 -16.65
C ARG A 192 11.05 -2.14 -17.97
N LYS A 193 11.94 -1.39 -18.62
CA LYS A 193 12.56 -1.81 -19.88
C LYS A 193 13.22 -3.18 -19.74
N GLY A 194 12.91 -4.09 -20.65
CA GLY A 194 13.49 -5.44 -20.71
C GLY A 194 12.82 -6.48 -19.80
N LEU A 195 11.87 -6.08 -18.95
CA LEU A 195 11.12 -7.03 -18.13
C LEU A 195 10.11 -7.79 -18.98
N GLN A 196 10.05 -9.10 -18.83
CA GLN A 196 9.08 -9.93 -19.57
C GLN A 196 7.64 -9.62 -19.15
N GLY A 197 6.72 -9.61 -20.11
CA GLY A 197 5.28 -9.55 -19.86
C GLY A 197 4.71 -10.91 -19.47
N GLY A 198 3.46 -10.91 -18.97
CA GLY A 198 2.75 -12.11 -18.52
C GLY A 198 2.41 -12.05 -17.05
N HIS A 199 2.12 -13.20 -16.46
CA HIS A 199 1.70 -13.36 -15.08
C HIS A 199 2.19 -14.66 -14.43
N ILE A 200 2.04 -14.72 -13.11
CA ILE A 200 2.40 -15.88 -12.29
C ILE A 200 1.38 -17.00 -12.56
N PRO A 201 1.77 -18.25 -12.80
CA PRO A 201 0.83 -19.33 -13.08
C PRO A 201 -0.24 -19.48 -11.99
N ASN A 202 -1.47 -19.78 -12.42
CA ASN A 202 -2.64 -19.93 -11.55
C ASN A 202 -3.02 -18.66 -10.75
N SER A 203 -2.43 -17.51 -11.07
CA SER A 203 -2.92 -16.22 -10.58
C SER A 203 -4.16 -15.76 -11.35
N VAL A 204 -4.96 -14.91 -10.71
CA VAL A 204 -6.06 -14.18 -11.32
C VAL A 204 -5.75 -12.69 -11.34
N ASN A 205 -6.36 -11.96 -12.27
CA ASN A 205 -6.18 -10.52 -12.36
C ASN A 205 -7.36 -9.78 -11.72
N LEU A 206 -7.05 -8.90 -10.76
CA LEU A 206 -7.97 -7.89 -10.24
C LEU A 206 -7.23 -6.55 -10.29
N PRO A 207 -7.30 -5.79 -11.40
CA PRO A 207 -6.66 -4.49 -11.48
C PRO A 207 -7.08 -3.61 -10.30
N HIS A 208 -6.12 -2.96 -9.63
CA HIS A 208 -6.41 -2.14 -8.44
C HIS A 208 -7.48 -1.05 -8.69
N LEU A 209 -7.60 -0.56 -9.93
CA LEU A 209 -8.61 0.43 -10.31
C LEU A 209 -10.05 -0.12 -10.28
N GLU A 210 -10.25 -1.45 -10.33
CA GLU A 210 -11.59 -2.04 -10.22
C GLU A 210 -12.19 -1.86 -8.81
N ILE A 211 -11.36 -1.58 -7.80
CA ILE A 211 -11.80 -1.32 -6.42
C ILE A 211 -11.67 0.15 -6.00
N ILE A 212 -11.33 1.04 -6.93
CA ILE A 212 -11.20 2.48 -6.70
C ILE A 212 -12.13 3.23 -7.64
N ASN A 213 -12.93 4.15 -7.11
CA ASN A 213 -13.78 5.07 -7.87
C ASN A 213 -13.49 6.51 -7.44
N ASP A 214 -13.08 7.37 -8.38
CA ASP A 214 -12.76 8.78 -8.13
C ASP A 214 -11.77 9.00 -6.97
N GLY A 215 -10.71 8.18 -6.95
CA GLY A 215 -9.68 8.24 -5.90
C GLY A 215 -10.13 7.74 -4.53
N LYS A 216 -11.34 7.20 -4.41
CA LYS A 216 -11.90 6.60 -3.19
C LYS A 216 -12.05 5.11 -3.36
N ILE A 217 -11.96 4.36 -2.26
CA ILE A 217 -12.29 2.94 -2.29
C ILE A 217 -13.80 2.74 -2.48
N ILE A 218 -14.19 1.74 -3.26
CA ILE A 218 -15.61 1.43 -3.46
C ILE A 218 -16.27 0.96 -2.16
N SER A 219 -17.61 0.93 -2.13
CA SER A 219 -18.36 0.57 -0.93
C SER A 219 -18.04 -0.85 -0.45
N LYS A 220 -18.15 -1.07 0.86
CA LYS A 220 -17.94 -2.37 1.49
C LYS A 220 -18.72 -3.50 0.82
N ALA A 221 -19.99 -3.29 0.50
CA ALA A 221 -20.82 -4.29 -0.17
C ALA A 221 -20.26 -4.67 -1.56
N LYS A 222 -19.74 -3.69 -2.32
CA LYS A 222 -19.09 -3.97 -3.60
C LYS A 222 -17.75 -4.69 -3.41
N LEU A 223 -16.94 -4.30 -2.42
CA LEU A 223 -15.70 -5.03 -2.09
C LEU A 223 -15.99 -6.49 -1.72
N GLU A 224 -16.95 -6.73 -0.82
CA GLU A 224 -17.38 -8.09 -0.42
C GLU A 224 -17.83 -8.90 -1.65
N HIS A 225 -18.62 -8.31 -2.54
CA HIS A 225 -19.02 -8.94 -3.80
C HIS A 225 -17.82 -9.29 -4.69
N THR A 226 -16.95 -8.32 -4.98
CA THR A 226 -15.76 -8.50 -5.83
C THR A 226 -14.84 -9.59 -5.29
N PHE A 227 -14.53 -9.56 -3.99
CA PHE A 227 -13.63 -10.55 -3.39
C PHE A 227 -14.24 -11.96 -3.29
N ASN A 228 -15.54 -12.07 -3.01
CA ASN A 228 -16.22 -13.37 -2.98
C ASN A 228 -16.35 -14.00 -4.38
N GLN A 229 -16.44 -13.18 -5.44
CA GLN A 229 -16.42 -13.68 -6.82
C GLN A 229 -15.07 -14.27 -7.21
N ILE A 230 -13.96 -13.62 -6.83
CA ILE A 230 -12.61 -14.13 -7.16
C ILE A 230 -12.14 -15.24 -6.22
N ASN A 231 -12.61 -15.26 -4.97
CA ASN A 231 -12.22 -16.22 -3.94
C ASN A 231 -13.41 -16.95 -3.31
N PRO A 232 -14.26 -17.64 -4.09
CA PRO A 232 -15.51 -18.23 -3.59
C PRO A 232 -15.30 -19.37 -2.58
N THR A 233 -14.07 -19.89 -2.49
CA THR A 233 -13.70 -21.02 -1.62
C THR A 233 -12.85 -20.59 -0.42
N ASN A 234 -12.74 -19.27 -0.16
CA ASN A 234 -12.01 -18.71 0.98
C ASN A 234 -10.54 -19.21 1.08
N LYS A 235 -9.84 -19.25 -0.05
CA LYS A 235 -8.40 -19.56 -0.12
C LYS A 235 -7.59 -18.46 0.56
N ASN A 236 -6.37 -18.80 0.98
CA ASN A 236 -5.37 -17.84 1.42
C ASN A 236 -4.98 -16.93 0.24
N LEU A 237 -4.97 -15.62 0.47
CA LEU A 237 -4.77 -14.63 -0.59
C LEU A 237 -3.33 -14.13 -0.60
N ILE A 238 -2.69 -14.18 -1.76
CA ILE A 238 -1.39 -13.56 -2.02
C ILE A 238 -1.60 -12.46 -3.05
N PHE A 239 -1.38 -11.21 -2.65
CA PHE A 239 -1.47 -10.07 -3.56
C PHE A 239 -0.11 -9.75 -4.19
N SER A 240 -0.10 -9.59 -5.51
CA SER A 240 1.07 -9.19 -6.30
C SER A 240 0.73 -7.98 -7.16
N CYS A 241 1.74 -7.31 -7.68
CA CYS A 241 1.58 -6.29 -8.72
C CYS A 241 2.88 -6.16 -9.52
N GLY A 242 3.27 -4.94 -9.90
CA GLY A 242 4.61 -4.70 -10.47
C GLY A 242 5.74 -4.74 -9.43
N SER A 243 5.53 -4.14 -8.25
CA SER A 243 6.60 -3.83 -7.28
C SER A 243 6.09 -3.62 -5.84
N GLY A 244 5.11 -4.39 -5.38
CA GLY A 244 4.57 -4.31 -4.02
C GLY A 244 3.68 -3.10 -3.66
N ILE A 245 3.57 -2.05 -4.50
CA ILE A 245 2.75 -0.84 -4.18
C ILE A 245 1.25 -1.10 -4.34
N THR A 246 0.79 -1.38 -5.58
CA THR A 246 -0.66 -1.50 -5.84
C THR A 246 -1.25 -2.82 -5.33
N ALA A 247 -0.40 -3.80 -5.01
CA ALA A 247 -0.79 -5.01 -4.27
C ALA A 247 -1.38 -4.65 -2.89
N SER A 248 -0.82 -3.64 -2.22
CA SER A 248 -1.33 -3.18 -0.92
C SER A 248 -2.72 -2.52 -1.02
N ILE A 249 -3.11 -2.00 -2.19
CA ILE A 249 -4.49 -1.51 -2.43
C ILE A 249 -5.46 -2.69 -2.36
N LEU A 250 -5.13 -3.82 -3.00
CA LEU A 250 -5.94 -5.03 -2.92
C LEU A 250 -5.94 -5.63 -1.51
N ALA A 251 -4.82 -5.62 -0.80
CA ALA A 251 -4.75 -6.07 0.59
C ALA A 251 -5.66 -5.24 1.51
N LEU A 252 -5.70 -3.92 1.34
CA LEU A 252 -6.64 -3.03 2.04
C LEU A 252 -8.09 -3.36 1.68
N GLY A 253 -8.40 -3.48 0.39
CA GLY A 253 -9.74 -3.85 -0.09
C GLY A 253 -10.23 -5.18 0.45
N ALA A 254 -9.38 -6.20 0.45
CA ALA A 254 -9.67 -7.53 1.00
C ALA A 254 -9.93 -7.48 2.50
N THR A 255 -9.15 -6.68 3.23
CA THR A 255 -9.34 -6.47 4.68
C THR A 255 -10.69 -5.81 4.96
N LEU A 256 -11.07 -4.79 4.19
CA LEU A 256 -12.38 -4.13 4.31
C LEU A 256 -13.55 -5.05 3.89
N ALA A 257 -13.30 -5.96 2.96
CA ALA A 257 -14.20 -7.05 2.56
C ALA A 257 -14.22 -8.23 3.54
N LYS A 258 -13.53 -8.13 4.68
CA LYS A 258 -13.41 -9.18 5.71
C LYS A 258 -12.81 -10.50 5.23
N GLN A 259 -12.04 -10.48 4.14
CA GLN A 259 -11.22 -11.62 3.75
C GLN A 259 -10.13 -11.87 4.82
N LYS A 260 -9.71 -13.13 4.95
CA LYS A 260 -8.72 -13.58 5.95
C LYS A 260 -7.47 -14.10 5.26
N ASN A 261 -6.39 -14.30 6.03
CA ASN A 261 -5.13 -14.89 5.58
C ASN A 261 -4.57 -14.22 4.31
N ILE A 262 -4.30 -12.92 4.46
CA ILE A 262 -3.86 -12.04 3.39
C ILE A 262 -2.36 -11.78 3.53
N ALA A 263 -1.60 -12.03 2.46
CA ALA A 263 -0.20 -11.67 2.34
C ALA A 263 0.05 -10.82 1.09
N VAL A 264 1.13 -10.03 1.10
CA VAL A 264 1.65 -9.34 -0.10
C VAL A 264 2.95 -10.00 -0.53
N TYR A 265 3.07 -10.33 -1.81
CA TYR A 265 4.33 -10.72 -2.42
C TYR A 265 5.14 -9.47 -2.75
N ASP A 266 6.17 -9.22 -1.93
CA ASP A 266 6.87 -7.93 -1.92
C ASP A 266 7.63 -7.64 -3.21
N GLY A 267 8.47 -8.57 -3.67
CA GLY A 267 9.20 -8.41 -4.93
C GLY A 267 8.30 -8.42 -6.18
N SER A 268 7.09 -8.99 -6.05
CA SER A 268 6.03 -8.86 -7.05
C SER A 268 6.48 -9.32 -8.46
N TRP A 269 5.86 -8.82 -9.53
CA TRP A 269 6.22 -9.19 -10.90
C TRP A 269 7.67 -8.83 -11.27
N THR A 270 8.22 -7.74 -10.74
CA THR A 270 9.62 -7.37 -11.01
C THR A 270 10.58 -8.47 -10.60
N GLU A 271 10.48 -8.96 -9.36
CA GLU A 271 11.32 -10.06 -8.88
C GLU A 271 11.02 -11.34 -9.66
N TRP A 272 9.72 -11.66 -9.84
CA TRP A 272 9.31 -12.88 -10.53
C TRP A 272 9.86 -12.98 -11.95
N ALA A 273 9.64 -11.96 -12.77
CA ALA A 273 10.06 -11.96 -14.17
C ALA A 273 11.56 -11.70 -14.37
N SER A 274 12.29 -11.30 -13.32
CA SER A 274 13.76 -11.17 -13.34
C SER A 274 14.47 -12.40 -12.79
N THR A 275 13.75 -13.32 -12.13
CA THR A 275 14.33 -14.52 -11.52
C THR A 275 14.33 -15.66 -12.54
N ASN A 276 15.50 -16.22 -12.80
CA ASN A 276 15.65 -17.33 -13.74
C ASN A 276 14.86 -18.56 -13.29
N ASN A 277 14.35 -19.32 -14.27
CA ASN A 277 13.65 -20.60 -14.09
C ASN A 277 12.32 -20.53 -13.34
N LEU A 278 11.74 -19.34 -13.15
CA LEU A 278 10.35 -19.25 -12.69
C LEU A 278 9.37 -19.37 -13.86
N PRO A 279 8.25 -20.09 -13.67
CA PRO A 279 7.26 -20.26 -14.72
C PRO A 279 6.48 -18.95 -14.95
N ILE A 280 6.19 -18.65 -16.22
CA ILE A 280 5.43 -17.48 -16.65
C ILE A 280 4.32 -17.93 -17.58
N THR A 281 3.11 -17.45 -17.34
CA THR A 281 1.96 -17.61 -18.24
C THR A 281 1.70 -16.28 -18.96
N LYS A 282 1.14 -16.33 -20.17
CA LYS A 282 0.70 -15.15 -20.92
C LYS A 282 -0.78 -15.26 -21.21
#